data_AF-C0CX87-F1
#
_entry.id   AF-C0CX87-F1
#
_cell.length_a   1.000
_cell.length_b   1.000
_cell.length_c   1.000
_cell.angle_alpha   90.00
_cell.angle_beta   90.00
_cell.angle_gamma   90.00
#
_symmetry.space_group_name_H-M   'P 1'
#
loop_
_entity.id
_entity.type
_entity.pdbx_description
1 polymer ?
#
loop_
_entity_poly.entity_id
_entity_poly.type
_entity_poly.pdbx_seq_one_letter_code
_entity_poly.pdbx_strand_id
1 'polypeptide(L)'
;NLPCDHMYDVVGSLCENNDKFAIDRMLPKVDKGDLLVIHDTGAHGFAMGYNYNGKLKSAELLLKEDGSVQMIRRAETPKDYFVTFDFCDILKND
;
A
#
# COMPACT_ATOMS: atom_id res chain seq x y z
N ASN A 1 -21.27 10.88 10.18
CA ASN A 1 -20.60 10.63 8.89
C ASN A 1 -21.03 11.68 7.90
N LEU A 2 -20.10 12.16 7.06
CA LEU A 2 -20.39 13.07 5.96
C LEU A 2 -21.26 12.35 4.89
N PRO A 3 -22.06 13.09 4.09
CA PRO A 3 -22.85 12.49 3.02
C PRO A 3 -21.95 11.85 1.96
N CYS A 4 -22.37 10.71 1.39
CA CYS A 4 -21.68 10.04 0.29
C CYS A 4 -22.34 10.40 -1.05
N ASP A 5 -22.11 11.60 -1.54
CA ASP A 5 -22.78 12.21 -2.69
C ASP A 5 -21.87 12.44 -3.91
N HIS A 6 -20.60 12.03 -3.83
CA HIS A 6 -19.64 12.11 -4.93
C HIS A 6 -19.24 10.71 -5.41
N MET A 7 -19.24 10.50 -6.72
CA MET A 7 -18.85 9.22 -7.34
C MET A 7 -17.37 9.27 -7.75
N TYR A 8 -16.59 8.26 -7.33
CA TYR A 8 -15.16 8.15 -7.63
C TYR A 8 -14.76 6.74 -8.07
N ASP A 9 -13.82 6.65 -9.02
CA ASP A 9 -12.94 5.49 -9.15
C ASP A 9 -11.80 5.63 -8.13
N VAL A 10 -11.54 4.59 -7.34
CA VAL A 10 -10.42 4.51 -6.41
C VAL A 10 -9.29 3.75 -7.09
N VAL A 11 -8.25 4.47 -7.48
CA VAL A 11 -7.13 3.96 -8.27
C VAL A 11 -5.81 4.04 -7.50
N GLY A 12 -4.86 3.18 -7.86
CA GLY A 12 -3.50 3.27 -7.36
C GLY A 12 -2.64 4.26 -8.15
N SER A 13 -1.33 4.09 -8.07
CA SER A 13 -0.35 4.98 -8.73
C SER A 13 0.58 4.23 -9.70
N LEU A 14 0.22 3.02 -10.11
CA LEU A 14 0.94 2.27 -11.12
C LEU A 14 0.57 2.82 -12.51
N CYS A 15 1.34 2.44 -13.53
CA CYS A 15 1.19 2.98 -14.89
C CYS A 15 0.11 2.24 -15.69
N GLU A 16 -0.65 1.37 -15.02
CA GLU A 16 -1.50 0.35 -15.63
C GLU A 16 -2.97 0.73 -15.45
N ASN A 17 -3.75 0.62 -16.53
CA ASN A 17 -5.19 0.93 -16.50
C ASN A 17 -5.99 0.07 -15.51
N ASN A 18 -5.48 -1.11 -15.18
CA ASN A 18 -6.12 -2.04 -14.25
C ASN A 18 -5.69 -1.84 -12.79
N ASP A 19 -4.87 -0.82 -12.48
CA ASP A 19 -4.55 -0.43 -11.10
C ASP A 19 -5.72 0.31 -10.45
N LYS A 20 -6.82 -0.41 -10.29
CA LYS A 20 -8.09 0.07 -9.73
C LYS A 20 -8.49 -0.79 -8.54
N PHE A 21 -8.68 -0.17 -7.37
CA PHE A 21 -9.17 -0.84 -6.17
C PHE A 21 -10.70 -0.93 -6.14
N ALA A 22 -11.38 0.10 -6.63
CA ALA A 22 -12.83 0.14 -6.74
C ALA A 22 -13.24 1.10 -7.87
N ILE A 23 -14.39 0.83 -8.48
CA ILE A 23 -14.97 1.67 -9.53
C ILE A 23 -16.34 2.19 -9.07
N ASP A 24 -16.71 3.38 -9.54
CA ASP A 24 -18.03 4.00 -9.30
C ASP A 24 -18.46 4.02 -7.82
N ARG A 25 -17.53 4.35 -6.90
CA ARG A 25 -17.80 4.36 -5.47
C ARG A 25 -18.34 5.71 -5.01
N MET A 26 -19.55 5.69 -4.45
CA MET A 26 -20.09 6.85 -3.73
C MET A 26 -19.35 7.05 -2.41
N LEU A 27 -18.70 8.20 -2.25
CA LEU A 27 -17.94 8.62 -1.07
C LEU A 27 -18.27 10.07 -0.72
N PRO A 28 -17.96 10.52 0.50
CA PRO A 28 -17.90 11.94 0.79
C PRO A 28 -16.87 12.62 -0.11
N LYS A 29 -16.98 13.95 -0.24
CA LYS A 29 -15.94 14.76 -0.89
C LYS A 29 -14.58 14.41 -0.29
N VAL A 30 -13.65 13.97 -1.14
CA VAL A 30 -12.28 13.60 -0.75
C VAL A 30 -11.35 14.77 -1.03
N ASP A 31 -10.52 15.12 -0.05
CA ASP A 31 -9.48 16.14 -0.16
C ASP A 31 -8.08 15.53 0.02
N LYS A 32 -7.04 16.23 -0.46
CA LYS A 32 -5.66 15.77 -0.31
C LYS A 32 -5.30 15.66 1.16
N GLY A 33 -4.80 14.49 1.57
CA GLY A 33 -4.42 14.21 2.96
C GLY A 33 -5.45 13.36 3.72
N ASP A 34 -6.65 13.16 3.17
CA ASP A 34 -7.62 12.23 3.73
C ASP A 34 -7.12 10.78 3.67
N LEU A 35 -7.59 9.97 4.62
CA LEU A 35 -7.29 8.53 4.67
C LEU A 35 -8.42 7.73 4.06
N LEU A 36 -8.08 6.82 3.15
CA LEU A 36 -8.97 5.80 2.62
C LEU A 36 -8.61 4.43 3.22
N VAL A 37 -9.63 3.63 3.54
CA VAL A 37 -9.48 2.29 4.08
C VAL A 37 -10.12 1.29 3.13
N ILE A 38 -9.34 0.30 2.69
CA ILE A 38 -9.83 -0.84 1.94
C ILE A 38 -10.08 -1.96 2.94
N HIS A 39 -11.32 -2.44 3.01
CA HIS A 39 -11.72 -3.51 3.92
C HIS A 39 -11.36 -4.89 3.37
N ASP A 40 -11.40 -5.91 4.24
CA ASP A 40 -11.26 -7.33 3.89
C ASP A 40 -9.94 -7.71 3.20
N THR A 41 -8.86 -6.97 3.47
CA THR A 41 -7.53 -7.17 2.87
C THR A 41 -6.62 -8.14 3.65
N GLY A 42 -7.16 -8.87 4.63
CA GLY A 42 -6.37 -9.74 5.52
C GLY A 42 -5.85 -11.01 4.86
N ALA A 43 -6.58 -11.56 3.90
CA ALA A 43 -6.16 -12.71 3.10
C ALA A 43 -5.80 -12.26 1.68
N HIS A 44 -4.79 -12.89 1.08
CA HIS A 44 -4.35 -12.65 -0.30
C HIS A 44 -3.91 -11.21 -0.64
N GLY A 45 -3.96 -10.25 0.30
CA GLY A 45 -3.44 -8.90 0.12
C GLY A 45 -1.91 -8.87 0.09
N PHE A 46 -1.27 -8.69 1.25
CA PHE A 46 0.19 -8.58 1.33
C PHE A 46 0.92 -9.77 0.68
N ALA A 47 0.39 -10.98 0.88
CA ALA A 47 0.95 -12.23 0.40
C ALA A 47 1.10 -12.30 -1.14
N MET A 48 0.24 -11.60 -1.89
CA MET A 48 0.29 -11.57 -3.36
C MET A 48 0.87 -10.27 -3.93
N GLY A 49 1.21 -9.29 -3.08
CA GLY A 49 1.86 -8.06 -3.54
C GLY A 49 3.28 -8.30 -4.07
N TYR A 50 3.74 -7.43 -4.96
CA TYR A 50 5.08 -7.46 -5.55
C TYR A 50 5.56 -6.03 -5.87
N ASN A 51 6.86 -5.85 -6.11
CA ASN A 51 7.50 -4.54 -6.24
C ASN A 51 7.46 -3.95 -7.66
N TYR A 52 6.31 -4.04 -8.31
CA TYR A 52 6.15 -3.47 -9.65
C TYR A 52 6.24 -1.94 -9.61
N ASN A 53 6.80 -1.35 -10.67
CA ASN A 53 7.22 0.07 -10.73
C ASN A 53 8.13 0.51 -9.56
N GLY A 54 8.88 -0.43 -8.97
CA GLY A 54 9.76 -0.16 -7.83
C GLY A 54 9.01 0.23 -6.55
N LYS A 55 7.70 -0.04 -6.46
CA LYS A 55 6.92 0.23 -5.25
C LYS A 55 7.33 -0.74 -4.15
N LEU A 56 7.92 -0.21 -3.09
CA LEU A 56 8.33 -0.97 -1.91
C LEU A 56 7.09 -1.41 -1.11
N LYS A 57 7.11 -2.63 -0.55
CA LYS A 57 6.01 -3.14 0.26
C LYS A 57 5.88 -2.34 1.56
N SER A 58 4.63 -2.09 1.96
CA SER A 58 4.29 -1.34 3.17
C SER A 58 4.61 -2.13 4.45
N ALA A 59 4.61 -1.44 5.59
CA ALA A 59 4.60 -2.10 6.90
C ALA A 59 3.24 -2.79 7.16
N GLU A 60 3.25 -3.78 8.06
CA GLU A 60 2.05 -4.39 8.64
C GLU A 60 2.05 -4.14 10.15
N LEU A 61 0.93 -3.61 10.66
CA LEU A 61 0.73 -3.32 12.08
C LEU A 61 -0.42 -4.18 12.61
N LEU A 62 -0.26 -4.69 13.83
CA LEU A 62 -1.26 -5.46 14.55
C LEU A 62 -1.77 -4.62 15.74
N LEU A 63 -3.08 -4.39 15.78
CA LEU A 63 -3.76 -3.89 16.97
C LEU A 63 -4.07 -5.07 17.91
N LYS A 64 -3.55 -5.04 19.13
CA LYS A 64 -3.77 -6.08 20.15
C LYS A 64 -5.04 -5.81 20.96
N GLU A 65 -5.52 -6.82 21.68
CA GLU A 65 -6.71 -6.74 22.55
C GLU A 65 -6.57 -5.68 23.66
N ASP A 66 -5.34 -5.43 24.12
CA ASP A 66 -5.01 -4.39 25.10
C ASP A 66 -5.02 -2.96 24.53
N GLY A 67 -5.33 -2.80 23.24
CA GLY A 67 -5.36 -1.52 22.52
C GLY A 67 -4.00 -1.02 22.05
N SER A 68 -2.90 -1.72 22.36
CA SER A 68 -1.58 -1.34 21.87
C SER A 68 -1.33 -1.85 20.45
N VAL A 69 -0.45 -1.14 19.73
CA VAL A 69 -0.10 -1.44 18.34
C VAL A 69 1.31 -2.02 18.26
N GLN A 70 1.45 -3.15 17.59
CA GLN A 70 2.73 -3.80 17.35
C GLN A 70 3.04 -3.83 15.85
N MET A 71 4.25 -3.44 15.46
CA MET A 71 4.72 -3.69 14.10
C MET A 71 5.05 -5.18 13.94
N ILE A 72 4.35 -5.84 13.04
CA ILE A 72 4.55 -7.28 12.74
C ILE A 72 5.35 -7.49 11.45
N ARG A 73 5.42 -6.47 10.59
CA ARG A 73 6.34 -6.40 9.46
C ARG A 73 6.77 -4.95 9.23
N ARG A 74 8.07 -4.69 9.10
CA ARG A 74 8.56 -3.36 8.68
C ARG A 74 8.29 -3.10 7.20
N ALA A 75 8.21 -1.84 6.81
CA ALA A 75 8.22 -1.46 5.40
C ALA A 75 9.56 -1.87 4.75
N GLU A 76 9.50 -2.15 3.45
CA GLU A 76 10.70 -2.33 2.65
C GLU A 76 11.42 -1.00 2.43
N THR A 77 12.72 -1.11 2.28
CA THR A 77 13.66 -0.04 1.94
C THR A 77 14.20 -0.28 0.54
N PRO A 78 14.78 0.75 -0.13
CA PRO A 78 15.45 0.54 -1.41
C PRO A 78 16.50 -0.58 -1.36
N LYS A 79 17.20 -0.74 -0.23
CA LYS A 79 18.18 -1.82 -0.03
C LYS A 79 17.57 -3.22 -0.13
N ASP A 80 16.34 -3.41 0.34
CA ASP A 80 15.64 -4.70 0.22
C ASP A 80 15.34 -5.02 -1.25
N TYR A 81 14.89 -4.01 -2.01
CA TYR A 81 14.52 -4.16 -3.42
C TYR A 81 15.70 -4.56 -4.30
N PHE A 82 16.89 -4.03 -4.00
CA PHE A 82 18.09 -4.30 -4.79
C PHE A 82 19.03 -5.34 -4.17
N VAL A 83 18.62 -6.07 -3.13
CA VAL A 83 19.51 -6.99 -2.40
C VAL A 83 20.09 -8.10 -3.30
N THR A 84 19.41 -8.42 -4.40
CA THR A 84 19.83 -9.44 -5.38
C THR A 84 20.80 -8.91 -6.44
N PHE A 85 21.19 -7.63 -6.39
CA PHE A 85 22.11 -7.00 -7.35
C PHE A 85 23.58 -7.18 -6.92
N ASP A 86 23.89 -8.32 -6.29
CA ASP A 86 25.21 -8.67 -5.74
C ASP A 86 26.27 -8.98 -6.82
N PHE A 87 25.85 -9.06 -8.07
CA PHE A 87 26.72 -9.21 -9.24
C PHE A 87 27.36 -7.89 -9.71
N CYS A 88 26.95 -6.74 -9.17
CA CYS A 88 27.45 -5.43 -9.59
C CYS A 88 27.77 -4.51 -8.40
N ASP A 89 28.68 -3.56 -8.60
CA ASP A 89 29.15 -2.66 -7.53
C ASP A 89 28.22 -1.46 -7.28
N ILE A 90 27.01 -1.48 -7.84
CA ILE A 90 26.07 -0.34 -7.85
C ILE A 90 25.67 0.08 -6.42
N LEU A 91 25.71 -0.83 -5.44
CA LEU A 91 25.26 -0.59 -4.06
C LEU A 91 26.32 -0.86 -2.99
N LYS A 92 27.59 -1.04 -3.37
CA LYS A 92 28.66 -1.38 -2.40
C LYS A 92 29.06 -0.21 -1.49
N ASN A 93 28.57 1.00 -1.74
CA ASN A 93 28.95 2.22 -1.03
C ASN A 93 27.80 2.88 -0.24
N ASP A 94 26.65 2.20 -0.07
CA ASP A 94 25.48 2.67 0.68
C ASP A 94 25.31 1.98 2.06
#